data_AF-A0A7W6SLQ9-F1
#
_entry.id   AF-A0A7W6SLQ9-F1
#
_cell.length_a   1.000
_cell.length_b   1.000
_cell.length_c   1.000
_cell.angle_alpha   90.00
_cell.angle_beta   90.00
_cell.angle_gamma   90.00
#
_symmetry.space_group_name_H-M   'P 1'
#
loop_
_entity.id
_entity.type
_entity.pdbx_description
1 polymer ?
#
loop_
_entity_poly.entity_id
_entity_poly.type
_entity_poly.pdbx_seq_one_letter_code
_entity_poly.pdbx_strand_id
1 'polypeptide(L)' 'MIVASHVALKDRRGLEELREHRRQLLEQLRTVSGIDPTRTIERMEEDIRAIDDGLEQLKPPPGTLPENEWG' A
#
# COMPACT_ATOMS: atom_id res chain seq x y z
N MET A 1 13.80 -3.20 3.19
CA MET A 1 12.50 -2.49 3.11
C MET A 1 12.23 -2.14 1.66
N ILE A 2 11.16 -2.66 1.06
CA ILE A 2 10.84 -2.43 -0.37
C ILE A 2 10.13 -1.08 -0.57
N VAL A 3 9.28 -0.67 0.39
CA VAL A 3 8.51 0.60 0.34
C VAL A 3 9.43 1.82 0.34
N ALA A 4 10.41 1.88 1.25
CA ALA A 4 11.36 3.00 1.32
C ALA A 4 12.15 3.17 0.01
N SER A 5 12.48 2.08 -0.68
CA SER A 5 13.13 2.13 -1.98
C SER A 5 12.21 2.70 -3.07
N HIS A 6 10.92 2.33 -3.09
CA HIS A 6 9.97 2.91 -4.06
C HIS A 6 9.72 4.40 -3.80
N VAL A 7 9.60 4.81 -2.53
CA VAL A 7 9.46 6.23 -2.15
C VAL A 7 10.70 7.02 -2.60
N ALA A 8 11.91 6.49 -2.36
CA ALA A 8 13.15 7.13 -2.80
C ALA A 8 13.24 7.25 -4.34
N LEU A 9 12.69 6.27 -5.07
CA LEU A 9 12.62 6.27 -6.53
C LEU A 9 11.44 7.07 -7.09
N LYS A 10 10.58 7.65 -6.23
CA LYS A 10 9.31 8.29 -6.60
C LYS A 10 8.40 7.39 -7.46
N ASP A 11 8.51 6.08 -7.25
CA ASP A 11 7.76 5.08 -8.01
C ASP A 11 6.36 4.90 -7.40
N ARG A 12 5.49 5.88 -7.69
CA ARG A 12 4.10 5.90 -7.23
C ARG A 12 3.32 4.70 -7.76
N ARG A 13 3.52 4.36 -9.04
CA ARG A 13 2.84 3.25 -9.69
C ARG A 13 3.23 1.91 -9.06
N GLY A 14 4.52 1.68 -8.80
CA GLY A 14 4.98 0.48 -8.10
C GLY A 14 4.41 0.35 -6.68
N LEU A 15 4.23 1.48 -5.97
CA LEU A 15 3.54 1.48 -4.66
C LEU A 15 2.04 1.18 -4.78
N GLU A 16 1.35 1.68 -5.80
CA GLU A 16 -0.06 1.37 -6.05
C GLU A 16 -0.27 -0.11 -6.42
N GLU A 17 0.57 -0.66 -7.30
CA GLU A 17 0.55 -2.07 -7.68
C GLU A 17 0.85 -2.97 -6.45
N LEU A 18 1.82 -2.58 -5.61
CA LEU A 18 2.12 -3.28 -4.36
C LEU A 18 0.93 -3.23 -3.38
N ARG A 19 0.28 -2.07 -3.24
CA ARG A 19 -0.89 -1.90 -2.37
C ARG A 19 -2.05 -2.80 -2.80
N GLU A 20 -2.36 -2.81 -4.09
CA GLU A 20 -3.44 -3.62 -4.64
C GLU A 20 -3.17 -5.12 -4.41
N HIS A 21 -1.94 -5.56 -4.70
CA HIS A 21 -1.55 -6.93 -4.43
C HIS A 21 -1.72 -7.32 -2.96
N ARG A 22 -1.35 -6.43 -2.02
CA ARG A 22 -1.51 -6.66 -0.58
C ARG A 22 -2.96 -6.72 -0.13
N ARG A 23 -3.84 -5.91 -0.73
CA ARG A 23 -5.28 -5.96 -0.47
C ARG A 23 -5.91 -7.27 -0.92
N GLN A 24 -5.54 -7.75 -2.12
CA GLN A 24 -6.02 -9.02 -2.65
C GLN A 24 -5.60 -10.19 -1.75
N LEU A 25 -4.35 -10.19 -1.27
CA LEU A 25 -3.87 -11.21 -0.33
C LEU A 25 -4.60 -11.16 1.02
N LEU A 26 -4.89 -9.96 1.53
CA LEU A 26 -5.64 -9.79 2.77
C LEU A 26 -7.08 -10.31 2.62
N GLU A 27 -7.74 -10.03 1.49
CA GLU A 27 -9.07 -10.56 1.20
C GLU A 27 -9.07 -12.08 1.14
N GLN A 28 -8.07 -12.68 0.47
CA GLN A 28 -7.90 -14.14 0.45
C GLN A 28 -7.71 -14.71 1.86
N LEU A 29 -6.83 -14.11 2.68
CA LEU A 29 -6.60 -14.57 4.05
C LEU A 29 -7.84 -14.52 4.93
N ARG A 30 -8.71 -13.52 4.74
CA ARG A 30 -9.98 -13.42 5.48
C ARG A 30 -10.99 -14.51 5.12
N THR A 31 -10.81 -15.18 3.97
CA THR A 31 -11.65 -16.32 3.54
C THR A 31 -11.11 -17.68 3.96
N VAL A 32 -9.85 -17.76 4.41
CA VAL A 32 -9.25 -19.00 4.91
C VAL A 32 -9.89 -19.38 6.25
N SER A 33 -10.43 -20.60 6.32
CA SER A 33 -10.93 -21.20 7.56
C SER A 33 -10.01 -22.33 8.02
N GLY A 34 -9.93 -22.58 9.33
CA GLY A 34 -9.15 -23.68 9.91
C GLY A 34 -7.74 -23.33 10.41
N ILE A 35 -7.31 -22.07 10.27
CA ILE A 35 -6.12 -21.50 10.91
C ILE A 35 -6.57 -20.20 11.60
N ASP A 36 -5.86 -19.72 12.62
CA ASP A 36 -6.04 -18.36 13.13
C ASP A 36 -5.17 -17.39 12.30
N PRO A 37 -5.74 -16.63 11.34
CA PRO A 37 -4.98 -15.73 10.49
C PRO A 37 -4.73 -14.36 11.14
N THR A 38 -5.16 -14.12 12.38
CA THR A 38 -5.21 -12.78 13.00
C THR A 38 -3.88 -12.05 12.92
N ARG A 39 -2.78 -12.71 13.33
CA ARG A 39 -1.44 -12.12 13.30
C ARG A 39 -0.95 -11.80 11.88
N THR A 40 -1.33 -12.62 10.91
CA THR A 40 -0.97 -12.42 9.50
C THR A 40 -1.77 -11.25 8.91
N ILE A 41 -3.06 -11.14 9.28
CA ILE A 41 -3.93 -10.02 8.93
C ILE A 41 -3.38 -8.71 9.48
N GLU A 42 -3.06 -8.65 10.77
CA GLU A 42 -2.49 -7.46 11.42
C GLU A 42 -1.22 -6.99 10.70
N ARG A 43 -0.32 -7.93 10.38
CA ARG A 43 0.92 -7.61 9.65
C ARG A 43 0.65 -7.11 8.23
N MET A 44 -0.36 -7.65 7.54
CA MET A 44 -0.73 -7.14 6.21
C MET A 44 -1.36 -5.75 6.28
N GLU A 45 -2.14 -5.45 7.31
CA GLU A 45 -2.72 -4.12 7.53
C GLU A 45 -1.64 -3.09 7.90
N GLU A 46 -0.59 -3.49 8.61
CA GLU A 46 0.61 -2.66 8.84
C GLU A 46 1.36 -2.40 7.52
N ASP A 47 1.57 -3.43 6.69
CA ASP A 47 2.22 -3.29 5.38
C ASP A 47 1.43 -2.32 4.48
N ILE A 48 0.10 -2.43 4.44
CA ILE A 48 -0.77 -1.53 3.66
C ILE A 48 -0.65 -0.10 4.17
N ARG A 49 -0.68 0.12 5.50
CA ARG A 49 -0.52 1.45 6.09
C ARG A 49 0.82 2.09 5.72
N ALA A 50 1.91 1.33 5.79
CA ALA A 50 3.23 1.83 5.39
C ALA A 50 3.29 2.23 3.90
N ILE A 51 2.54 1.53 3.03
CA ILE A 51 2.43 1.89 1.61
C ILE A 51 1.58 3.15 1.42
N ASP A 52 0.44 3.25 2.12
CA ASP A 52 -0.41 4.44 2.09
C ASP A 52 0.37 5.69 2.54
N ASP A 53 1.16 5.60 3.62
CA ASP A 53 2.04 6.67 4.10
C ASP A 53 3.14 7.02 3.09
N GLY A 54 3.67 6.02 2.38
CA GLY A 54 4.64 6.22 1.30
C GLY A 54 4.03 6.96 0.10
N LEU A 55 2.80 6.61 -0.28
CA LEU A 55 2.04 7.29 -1.33
C LEU A 55 1.71 8.72 -0.93
N GLU A 56 1.32 8.97 0.33
CA GLU A 56 1.05 10.31 0.85
C GLU A 56 2.27 11.23 0.72
N GLN A 57 3.47 10.72 0.99
CA GLN A 57 4.72 11.47 0.83
C GLN A 57 5.06 11.81 -0.63
N LEU A 58 4.59 11.02 -1.58
CA LEU A 58 4.77 11.29 -3.01
C LEU A 58 3.71 12.24 -3.57
N LYS A 59 2.68 12.58 -2.80
CA LYS A 59 1.65 13.54 -3.24
C LYS A 59 2.28 14.92 -3.42
N PRO A 60 1.97 15.62 -4.53
CA PRO A 60 2.35 17.01 -4.66
C PRO A 60 1.67 17.85 -3.56
N PRO A 61 2.27 18.98 -3.16
CA PRO A 61 1.66 19.87 -2.18
C PRO A 61 0.23 20.26 -2.61
N PRO A 62 -0.71 20.40 -1.65
CA PRO A 62 -2.07 20.84 -1.96
C PRO A 62 -2.03 22.15 -2.76
N GLY A 63 -2.66 22.15 -3.94
CA GLY A 63 -2.73 23.32 -4.83
C GLY A 63 -1.73 23.34 -6.00
N THR A 64 -0.89 22.32 -6.16
CA THR A 64 0.12 22.30 -7.25
C THR A 64 -0.38 21.60 -8.52
N LEU A 65 -1.20 20.55 -8.41
CA LEU A 65 -1.86 19.82 -9.51
C LEU A 65 -3.19 19.19 -9.03
N PRO A 66 -4.23 19.12 -9.87
CA PRO A 66 -5.51 18.50 -9.51
C PRO A 66 -5.39 16.96 -9.36
N GLU A 67 -6.14 16.37 -8.42
CA GLU A 67 -6.09 14.94 -7.99
C GLU A 67 -6.25 13.91 -9.13
N ASN A 68 -6.79 14.32 -10.27
CA ASN A 68 -7.01 13.47 -11.45
C ASN A 68 -5.75 13.24 -12.30
N GLU A 69 -4.69 14.02 -12.12
CA GLU A 69 -3.44 13.91 -12.90
C GLU A 69 -2.37 13.07 -12.21
N TRP A 70 -2.76 12.31 -11.19
CA TRP A 70 -1.80 11.65 -10.31
C TRP A 70 -1.28 10.37 -10.94
N GLY A 71 -2.01 9.81 -11.92
CA GLY A 71 -1.57 8.84 -12.94
C GLY A 71 -0.35 8.01 -12.60
#